data_AF-A0A1C6HZ38-F1
#
_entry.id   AF-A0A1C6HZ38-F1
#
_cell.length_a   1.000
_cell.length_b   1.000
_cell.length_c   1.000
_cell.angle_alpha   90.00
_cell.angle_beta   90.00
_cell.angle_gamma   90.00
#
_symmetry.space_group_name_H-M   'P 1'
#
loop_
_entity.id
_entity.type
_entity.pdbx_description
1 polymer ?
#
loop_
_entity_poly.entity_id
_entity_poly.type
_entity_poly.pdbx_seq_one_letter_code
_entity_poly.pdbx_strand_id
1 'polypeptide(L)'
;MKKKKKKEIFSTSKEDFKKIGIELTDEQYDDLCQINLFMMLMPDIPVYNILLILKTLGLIPTEIPDNEGRNDGDDNSAKNSHEEFERKFGKIK
;
A
#
# COMPACT_ATOMS: atom_id res chain seq x y z
N MET A 1 -5.02 39.26 -1.79
CA MET A 1 -4.32 38.32 -0.86
C MET A 1 -4.86 36.92 -1.11
N LYS A 2 -4.02 35.97 -1.58
CA LYS A 2 -4.45 34.56 -1.75
C LYS A 2 -4.53 33.91 -0.37
N LYS A 3 -5.70 33.42 0.06
CA LYS A 3 -5.85 32.66 1.31
C LYS A 3 -5.00 31.38 1.20
N LYS A 4 -3.96 31.22 2.04
CA LYS A 4 -3.28 29.93 2.21
C LYS A 4 -4.32 28.94 2.73
N LYS A 5 -4.63 27.87 1.96
CA LYS A 5 -5.40 26.73 2.48
C LYS A 5 -4.65 26.20 3.70
N LYS A 6 -5.31 26.10 4.86
CA LYS A 6 -4.78 25.35 6.00
C LYS A 6 -4.53 23.91 5.51
N LYS A 7 -3.33 23.38 5.75
CA LYS A 7 -3.09 21.96 5.58
C LYS A 7 -3.96 21.24 6.60
N GLU A 8 -4.81 20.35 6.13
CA GLU A 8 -5.50 19.39 7.01
C GLU A 8 -4.43 18.49 7.61
N ILE A 9 -4.47 18.36 8.94
CA ILE A 9 -3.61 17.44 9.68
C ILE A 9 -4.52 16.29 10.07
N PHE A 10 -4.25 15.11 9.53
CA PHE A 10 -4.94 13.90 9.90
C PHE A 10 -4.31 13.35 11.17
N SER A 11 -5.14 12.91 12.10
CA SER A 11 -4.67 12.16 13.26
C SER A 11 -4.30 10.75 12.82
N THR A 12 -3.16 10.27 13.31
CA THR A 12 -2.65 8.90 13.08
C THR A 12 -2.54 8.16 14.41
N SER A 13 -3.44 8.45 15.36
CA SER A 13 -3.55 7.69 16.61
C SER A 13 -4.11 6.29 16.35
N LYS A 14 -3.81 5.35 17.24
CA LYS A 14 -4.32 3.98 17.16
C LYS A 14 -5.84 3.94 17.18
N GLU A 15 -6.47 4.80 17.97
CA GLU A 15 -7.93 4.93 18.07
C GLU A 15 -8.56 5.43 16.77
N ASP A 16 -7.90 6.35 16.06
CA ASP A 16 -8.42 6.87 14.80
C ASP A 16 -8.26 5.87 13.65
N PHE A 17 -7.22 5.05 13.66
CA PHE A 17 -7.14 3.85 12.80
C PHE A 17 -8.32 2.90 13.06
N LYS A 18 -8.63 2.64 14.33
CA LYS A 18 -9.77 1.78 14.69
C LYS A 18 -11.10 2.35 14.18
N LYS A 19 -11.30 3.67 14.24
CA LYS A 19 -12.53 4.32 13.74
C LYS A 19 -12.75 4.15 12.24
N ILE A 20 -11.68 4.00 11.45
CA ILE A 20 -11.77 3.74 10.01
C ILE A 20 -11.73 2.24 9.66
N GLY A 21 -11.85 1.37 10.66
CA GLY A 21 -11.89 -0.08 10.47
C GLY A 21 -10.52 -0.77 10.39
N ILE A 22 -9.44 -0.07 10.75
CA ILE A 22 -8.09 -0.64 10.81
C ILE A 22 -7.78 -0.96 12.27
N GLU A 23 -7.91 -2.23 12.64
CA GLU A 23 -7.50 -2.71 13.96
C GLU A 23 -6.03 -3.12 13.92
N LEU A 24 -5.22 -2.52 14.81
CA LEU A 24 -3.79 -2.75 14.91
C LEU A 24 -3.47 -3.40 16.25
N THR A 25 -2.56 -4.36 16.26
CA THR A 25 -1.87 -4.78 17.48
C THR A 25 -0.98 -3.64 18.01
N ASP A 26 -0.54 -3.72 19.26
CA ASP A 26 0.40 -2.73 19.79
C ASP A 26 1.73 -2.74 19.02
N GLU A 27 2.22 -3.94 18.64
CA GLU A 27 3.43 -4.10 17.84
C GLU A 27 3.29 -3.46 16.45
N GLN A 28 2.21 -3.76 15.73
CA GLN A 28 1.96 -3.15 14.42
C GLN A 28 1.82 -1.62 14.51
N TYR A 29 1.22 -1.10 15.58
CA TYR A 29 1.10 0.34 15.77
C TYR A 29 2.47 1.00 16.01
N ASP A 30 3.31 0.38 16.84
CA ASP A 30 4.67 0.86 17.10
C ASP A 30 5.52 0.85 15.83
N ASP A 31 5.47 -0.23 15.06
CA ASP A 31 6.15 -0.34 13.76
C ASP A 31 5.69 0.77 12.79
N LEU A 32 4.39 1.06 12.71
CA LEU A 32 3.87 2.16 11.88
C LEU A 32 4.36 3.53 12.36
N CYS A 33 4.49 3.75 13.67
CA CYS A 33 5.06 4.98 14.23
C CYS A 33 6.53 5.13 13.83
N GLN A 34 7.32 4.05 13.91
CA GLN A 34 8.72 4.04 13.49
C GLN A 34 8.86 4.30 11.98
N ILE A 35 8.04 3.64 11.16
CA ILE A 35 8.02 3.86 9.71
C ILE A 35 7.64 5.31 9.41
N ASN A 36 6.63 5.87 10.07
CA ASN A 36 6.24 7.27 9.86
C ASN A 36 7.38 8.25 10.20
N LEU A 37 8.11 8.02 11.29
CA LEU A 37 9.28 8.83 11.62
C LEU A 37 10.36 8.70 10.55
N PHE A 38 10.62 7.48 10.06
CA PHE A 38 11.56 7.21 8.97
C PHE A 38 11.14 7.91 7.66
N MET A 39 9.85 7.90 7.31
CA MET A 39 9.31 8.60 6.14
C MET A 39 9.53 10.11 6.21
N MET A 40 9.42 10.70 7.40
CA MET A 40 9.68 12.14 7.59
C MET A 40 11.14 12.50 7.31
N LEU A 41 12.08 11.55 7.48
CA LEU A 41 13.50 11.74 7.19
C LEU A 41 13.86 11.43 5.72
N MET A 42 13.10 10.56 5.06
CA MET A 42 13.32 10.17 3.66
C MET A 42 12.03 10.26 2.82
N PRO A 43 11.57 11.49 2.50
CA PRO A 43 10.32 11.70 1.78
C PRO A 43 10.36 11.24 0.31
N ASP A 44 11.56 11.09 -0.26
CA ASP A 44 11.75 10.85 -1.70
C ASP A 44 11.57 9.37 -2.13
N ILE A 45 11.25 8.47 -1.18
CA ILE A 45 11.11 7.02 -1.44
C ILE A 45 9.70 6.52 -1.13
N PRO A 46 8.63 7.09 -1.72
CA PRO A 46 7.26 6.79 -1.36
C PRO A 46 6.87 5.32 -1.60
N VAL A 47 7.39 4.70 -2.65
CA VAL A 47 7.08 3.29 -2.99
C VAL A 47 7.61 2.34 -1.92
N TYR A 48 8.85 2.54 -1.49
CA TYR A 48 9.46 1.73 -0.42
C TYR A 48 8.68 1.87 0.89
N ASN A 49 8.29 3.10 1.22
CA ASN A 49 7.53 3.39 2.43
C ASN A 49 6.15 2.70 2.43
N ILE A 50 5.45 2.69 1.28
CA ILE A 50 4.20 1.95 1.13
C ILE A 50 4.44 0.45 1.33
N LEU A 51 5.50 -0.11 0.75
CA LEU A 51 5.83 -1.53 0.91
C LEU A 51 6.13 -1.91 2.37
N LEU A 52 6.83 -1.06 3.12
CA LEU A 52 7.07 -1.26 4.55
C LEU A 52 5.76 -1.30 5.35
N ILE A 53 4.84 -0.38 5.06
CA ILE A 53 3.52 -0.35 5.70
C ILE A 53 2.75 -1.64 5.38
N LEU A 54 2.68 -2.03 4.10
CA LEU A 54 1.97 -3.23 3.68
C LEU A 54 2.57 -4.50 4.32
N LYS A 55 3.90 -4.57 4.44
CA LYS A 55 4.59 -5.68 5.09
C LYS A 55 4.27 -5.74 6.58
N THR A 56 4.33 -4.62 7.28
CA THR A 56 4.04 -4.50 8.72
C THR A 56 2.62 -4.97 9.05
N LEU A 57 1.67 -4.62 8.18
CA LEU A 57 0.27 -5.03 8.33
C LEU A 57 0.00 -6.47 7.89
N GLY A 58 1.00 -7.19 7.36
CA GLY A 58 0.82 -8.55 6.83
C GLY A 58 -0.04 -8.59 5.56
N LEU A 59 -0.14 -7.47 4.83
CA LEU A 59 -0.94 -7.36 3.61
C LEU A 59 -0.22 -7.85 2.35
N ILE A 60 1.11 -8.05 2.46
CA ILE A 60 1.91 -8.66 1.42
C ILE A 60 2.71 -9.83 2.01
N PRO A 61 2.92 -10.90 1.23
CA PRO A 61 3.71 -12.03 1.69
C PRO A 61 5.18 -11.62 1.84
N THR A 62 5.88 -12.25 2.79
CA THR A 62 7.31 -11.99 3.04
C THR A 62 8.19 -12.52 1.90
N GLU A 63 7.71 -13.55 1.21
CA GLU A 63 8.33 -14.14 0.04
C GLU A 63 7.30 -14.12 -1.08
N ILE A 64 7.68 -13.62 -2.26
CA ILE A 64 6.85 -13.76 -3.46
C ILE A 64 6.99 -15.23 -3.87
N PRO A 65 5.91 -16.03 -3.89
CA PRO A 65 6.01 -17.42 -4.33
C PRO A 65 6.60 -17.44 -5.75
N ASP A 66 7.65 -18.24 -5.94
CA ASP A 66 8.33 -18.43 -7.22
C ASP A 66 7.36 -19.04 -8.24
N ASN A 67 6.64 -18.18 -8.96
CA ASN A 67 5.85 -18.48 -10.16
C ASN A 67 5.34 -19.93 -10.29
N GLU A 68 4.31 -20.31 -9.53
CA GLU A 68 3.43 -21.41 -9.93
C GLU A 68 2.49 -20.93 -11.05
N GLY A 69 3.08 -20.63 -12.21
CA GLY A 69 2.35 -20.00 -13.30
C GLY A 69 3.12 -19.83 -14.61
N ARG A 70 4.14 -20.65 -14.87
CA ARG A 70 4.51 -20.92 -16.27
C ARG A 70 3.48 -21.88 -16.84
N ASN A 71 2.28 -21.36 -17.12
CA ASN A 71 1.39 -22.01 -18.06
C ASN A 71 1.97 -21.74 -19.45
N ASP A 72 2.65 -22.74 -20.01
CA ASP A 72 2.81 -22.88 -21.46
C ASP A 72 1.39 -23.00 -22.04
N GLY A 73 0.78 -21.88 -22.37
CA GLY A 73 -0.65 -21.77 -22.64
C GLY A 73 -0.98 -20.71 -23.68
N ASP A 74 -0.65 -21.05 -24.92
CA ASP A 74 -1.32 -20.65 -26.16
C ASP A 74 -1.32 -19.15 -26.56
N ASP A 75 -1.05 -18.95 -27.86
CA ASP A 75 -0.74 -17.69 -28.54
C ASP A 75 -2.00 -16.83 -28.78
N ASN A 76 -2.68 -16.45 -27.69
CA ASN A 76 -3.84 -15.53 -27.69
C ASN A 76 -3.74 -14.45 -26.59
N SER A 77 -2.51 -14.09 -26.22
CA SER A 77 -2.16 -13.35 -24.99
C SER A 77 -2.51 -11.85 -24.96
N ALA A 78 -2.96 -11.25 -26.05
CA ALA A 78 -3.22 -9.81 -26.11
C ALA A 78 -4.56 -9.38 -25.49
N LYS A 79 -5.58 -10.26 -25.46
CA LYS A 79 -6.91 -9.91 -24.92
C LYS A 79 -7.04 -10.15 -23.41
N ASN A 80 -6.25 -11.05 -22.85
CA ASN A 80 -6.38 -11.44 -21.45
C ASN A 80 -5.65 -10.49 -20.48
N SER A 81 -4.57 -9.85 -20.95
CA SER A 81 -3.75 -8.96 -20.12
C SER A 81 -4.48 -7.68 -19.72
N HIS A 82 -5.34 -7.14 -20.59
CA HIS A 82 -6.09 -5.93 -20.28
C HIS A 82 -7.19 -6.18 -19.24
N GLU A 83 -7.92 -7.29 -19.37
CA GLU A 83 -8.99 -7.64 -18.42
C GLU A 83 -8.43 -8.05 -17.04
N GLU A 84 -7.26 -8.72 -17.02
CA GLU A 84 -6.51 -9.02 -15.81
C GLU A 84 -5.98 -7.75 -15.13
N PHE A 85 -5.46 -6.81 -15.93
CA PHE A 85 -4.99 -5.52 -15.44
C PHE A 85 -6.14 -4.68 -14.84
N GLU A 86 -7.29 -4.61 -15.52
CA GLU A 86 -8.47 -3.91 -15.00
C GLU A 86 -9.03 -4.56 -13.74
N ARG A 87 -8.99 -5.91 -13.62
CA ARG A 87 -9.36 -6.61 -12.38
C ARG A 87 -8.43 -6.26 -11.21
N LYS A 88 -7.14 -6.06 -11.49
CA LYS A 88 -6.11 -5.87 -10.46
C LYS A 88 -5.94 -4.40 -10.05
N PHE A 89 -6.11 -3.47 -10.99
CA PHE A 89 -5.80 -2.05 -10.80
C PHE A 89 -6.98 -1.10 -11.09
N GLY A 90 -8.13 -1.64 -11.50
CA GLY A 90 -9.30 -0.86 -11.89
C GLY A 90 -9.23 -0.35 -13.34
N LYS A 91 -10.38 0.08 -13.86
CA LYS A 91 -10.47 0.60 -15.24
C LYS A 91 -9.75 1.94 -15.37
N ILE A 92 -8.86 2.02 -16.35
CA ILE A 92 -8.27 3.31 -16.75
C ILE A 92 -9.30 4.01 -17.66
N LYS A 93 -9.61 5.28 -17.34
CA LYS A 93 -10.47 6.14 -18.18
C LYS A 93 -9.71 6.72 -19.36
#